data_AF-R9P831-F1
#
_entry.id   AF-R9P831-F1
#
_cell.length_a   1.000
_cell.length_b   1.000
_cell.length_c   1.000
_cell.angle_alpha   90.00
_cell.angle_beta   90.00
_cell.angle_gamma   90.00
#
_symmetry.space_group_name_H-M   'P 1'
#
loop_
_entity.id
_entity.type
_entity.pdbx_description
1 polymer ?
#
loop_
_entity_poly.entity_id
_entity_poly.type
_entity_poly.pdbx_seq_one_letter_code
_entity_poly.pdbx_strand_id
1 'polypeptide(L)'
;MQRGLRFAVLLHLPRSPFCRLSNRDPEQKKRQPPSSKFLTSVAVVSIDAYLQDGSVSHFLVFRICWRPGKPSLTIYHTLSTLTDSADAAALPTYVVTKADFYDHLESSLLSLIDPCTDWLSSLSNAASLIFNSMNRFPVWTEKRVNWAGFYLLSPLLPSEILSPKQRRNPTLLLGPFNGLPACQLIHSVPGKGVCADASALLPPRVVRVQNTEEYPGHIACDSLSKSEIVVPLVINRAKLNRVHQKALDEQSPRDGKAAQGDDRSWAGRGDGEEVIVGVLDIDCESLDGFDAEDEERLQRIANLIVERSAW
;
A
#
# COMPACT_ATOMS: atom_id res chain seq x y z
N MET A 1 -24.95 -1.27 -37.83
CA MET A 1 -24.69 0.18 -37.58
C MET A 1 -24.66 0.42 -36.07
N GLN A 2 -23.52 0.25 -35.43
CA GLN A 2 -23.34 0.69 -34.03
C GLN A 2 -23.16 2.21 -34.06
N ARG A 3 -24.16 2.96 -33.59
CA ARG A 3 -24.01 4.40 -33.34
C ARG A 3 -23.17 4.55 -32.07
N GLY A 4 -21.88 4.84 -32.23
CA GLY A 4 -21.02 5.17 -31.11
C GLY A 4 -21.53 6.42 -30.41
N LEU A 5 -21.83 6.32 -29.11
CA LEU A 5 -22.02 7.49 -28.27
C LEU A 5 -20.69 8.26 -28.24
N ARG A 6 -20.67 9.45 -28.83
CA ARG A 6 -19.58 10.43 -28.65
C ARG A 6 -19.94 11.27 -27.44
N PHE A 7 -19.25 11.07 -26.32
CA PHE A 7 -19.30 11.99 -25.19
C PHE A 7 -18.31 13.13 -25.44
N ALA A 8 -18.82 14.36 -25.53
CA ALA A 8 -17.98 15.56 -25.50
C ALA A 8 -17.82 15.98 -24.03
N VAL A 9 -16.65 15.77 -23.45
CA VAL A 9 -16.34 16.25 -22.09
C VAL A 9 -15.93 17.72 -22.20
N LEU A 10 -16.84 18.63 -21.83
CA LEU A 10 -16.55 20.06 -21.75
C LEU A 10 -15.85 20.37 -20.42
N LEU A 11 -14.52 20.28 -20.38
CA LEU A 11 -13.73 20.68 -19.21
C LEU A 11 -13.84 22.20 -19.00
N HIS A 12 -14.67 22.64 -18.05
CA HIS A 12 -14.57 23.98 -17.49
C HIS A 12 -13.38 24.01 -16.52
N LEU A 13 -12.19 24.26 -17.05
CA LEU A 13 -11.05 24.65 -16.20
C LEU A 13 -11.38 26.02 -15.57
N PRO A 14 -11.34 26.18 -14.24
CA PRO A 14 -11.46 27.50 -13.64
C PRO A 14 -10.35 28.40 -14.19
N ARG A 15 -10.73 29.56 -14.72
CA ARG A 15 -9.79 30.57 -15.22
C ARG A 15 -8.94 31.13 -14.07
N SER A 16 -7.81 30.48 -13.80
CA SER A 16 -6.66 30.94 -12.98
C SER A 16 -6.90 31.21 -11.48
N PRO A 17 -5.88 31.01 -10.62
CA PRO A 17 -5.95 31.36 -9.21
C PRO A 17 -5.50 32.81 -9.03
N PHE A 18 -6.43 33.77 -9.09
CA PHE A 18 -6.14 35.13 -8.65
C PHE A 18 -6.60 35.31 -7.19
N CYS A 19 -5.69 35.04 -6.27
CA CYS A 19 -5.78 35.54 -4.91
C CYS A 19 -5.57 37.06 -4.97
N ARG A 20 -6.60 37.87 -4.68
CA ARG A 20 -6.46 39.32 -4.54
C ARG A 20 -5.50 39.62 -3.38
N LEU A 21 -4.32 40.12 -3.71
CA LEU A 21 -3.46 40.85 -2.78
C LEU A 21 -4.09 42.22 -2.53
N SER A 22 -4.55 42.49 -1.31
CA SER A 22 -4.87 43.86 -0.88
C SER A 22 -3.57 44.60 -0.59
N ASN A 23 -3.40 45.75 -1.22
CA ASN A 23 -2.25 46.63 -1.06
C ASN A 23 -2.19 47.30 0.34
N ARG A 24 -0.99 47.24 0.93
CA ARG A 24 -0.26 48.24 1.76
C ARG A 24 0.09 47.79 3.18
N ASP A 25 1.39 47.49 3.37
CA ASP A 25 2.29 48.31 4.17
C ASP A 25 3.76 48.07 3.71
N PRO A 26 4.55 49.08 3.30
CA PRO A 26 5.85 48.86 2.67
C PRO A 26 7.02 49.01 3.65
N GLU A 27 7.06 48.25 4.74
CA GLU A 27 8.30 48.06 5.50
C GLU A 27 8.28 46.73 6.27
N GLN A 28 8.78 45.63 5.67
CA GLN A 28 9.54 44.60 6.39
C GLN A 28 10.26 43.61 5.45
N LYS A 29 11.53 43.91 5.23
CA LYS A 29 12.71 43.02 5.19
C LYS A 29 12.56 41.56 4.72
N LYS A 30 13.21 41.29 3.58
CA LYS A 30 14.27 40.28 3.33
C LYS A 30 14.18 38.89 4.03
N ARG A 31 14.17 37.85 3.18
CA ARG A 31 14.74 36.46 3.29
C ARG A 31 13.72 35.33 3.33
N GLN A 32 13.52 34.66 2.19
CA GLN A 32 13.52 33.19 1.97
C GLN A 32 13.14 32.91 0.49
N PRO A 33 13.76 31.96 -0.22
CA PRO A 33 13.22 31.50 -1.50
C PRO A 33 11.93 30.71 -1.23
N PRO A 34 10.88 30.86 -2.05
CA PRO A 34 9.63 30.13 -1.83
C PRO A 34 9.89 28.63 -2.05
N SER A 35 9.58 27.83 -1.03
CA SER A 35 9.51 26.39 -1.15
C SER A 35 8.44 26.04 -2.19
N SER A 36 8.83 25.21 -3.17
CA SER A 36 7.91 24.71 -4.19
C SER A 36 6.87 23.81 -3.53
N LYS A 37 5.70 24.36 -3.20
CA LYS A 37 4.53 23.57 -2.84
C LYS A 37 4.08 22.82 -4.09
N PHE A 38 4.35 21.52 -4.14
CA PHE A 38 3.78 20.63 -5.15
C PHE A 38 2.29 20.44 -4.84
N LEU A 39 1.42 21.11 -5.60
CA LEU A 39 -0.02 20.90 -5.57
C LEU A 39 -0.37 19.84 -6.60
N THR A 40 -0.61 18.61 -6.16
CA THR A 40 -1.35 17.62 -6.94
C THR A 40 -2.78 18.14 -7.05
N SER A 41 -3.19 18.53 -8.26
CA SER A 41 -4.57 18.97 -8.49
C SER A 41 -5.41 17.74 -8.80
N VAL A 42 -6.33 17.40 -7.90
CA VAL A 42 -7.36 16.38 -8.14
C VAL A 42 -8.61 17.09 -8.62
N ALA A 43 -9.04 16.83 -9.85
CA ALA A 43 -10.37 17.22 -10.30
C ALA A 43 -11.28 15.99 -10.22
N VAL A 44 -12.37 16.12 -9.47
CA VAL A 44 -13.46 15.15 -9.50
C VAL A 44 -14.46 15.65 -10.53
N VAL A 45 -14.66 14.89 -11.60
CA VAL A 45 -15.72 15.16 -12.57
C VAL A 45 -16.83 14.15 -12.31
N SER A 46 -17.97 14.64 -11.81
CA SER A 46 -19.20 13.86 -11.77
C SER A 46 -19.90 14.02 -13.11
N ILE A 47 -20.23 12.91 -13.77
CA ILE A 47 -21.10 12.91 -14.95
C ILE A 47 -22.40 12.22 -14.55
N ASP A 48 -23.48 13.00 -14.51
CA ASP A 48 -24.81 12.46 -14.26
C ASP A 48 -25.34 11.83 -15.55
N ALA A 49 -25.46 10.50 -15.56
CA ALA A 49 -26.08 9.76 -16.64
C ALA A 49 -27.57 9.52 -16.33
N TYR A 50 -28.44 10.26 -17.00
CA TYR A 50 -29.89 10.09 -16.91
C TYR A 50 -30.38 9.05 -17.93
N LEU A 51 -31.21 8.10 -17.48
CA LEU A 51 -32.00 7.25 -18.37
C LEU A 51 -33.12 8.09 -19.02
N GLN A 52 -33.66 7.62 -20.14
CA GLN A 52 -34.73 8.32 -20.87
C GLN A 52 -36.01 8.55 -20.04
N ASP A 53 -36.17 7.84 -18.92
CA ASP A 53 -37.28 7.98 -17.98
C ASP A 53 -36.98 8.95 -16.81
N GLY A 54 -35.83 9.62 -16.82
CA GLY A 54 -35.43 10.57 -15.78
C GLY A 54 -34.82 9.94 -14.52
N SER A 55 -34.69 8.62 -14.47
CA SER A 55 -33.99 7.93 -13.37
C SER A 55 -32.46 8.02 -13.56
N VAL A 56 -31.73 8.29 -12.47
CA VAL A 56 -30.27 8.35 -12.47
C VAL A 56 -29.74 6.93 -12.51
N SER A 57 -29.00 6.55 -13.56
CA SER A 57 -28.54 5.16 -13.66
C SER A 57 -27.34 4.87 -12.77
N HIS A 58 -26.28 5.68 -12.83
CA HIS A 58 -25.03 5.39 -12.11
C HIS A 58 -24.24 6.70 -11.95
N PHE A 59 -23.64 6.93 -10.78
CA PHE A 59 -22.63 7.98 -10.62
C PHE A 59 -21.31 7.50 -11.21
N LEU A 60 -20.89 8.06 -12.34
CA LEU A 60 -19.51 7.90 -12.78
C LEU A 60 -18.66 9.00 -12.16
N VAL A 61 -17.86 8.63 -11.16
CA VAL A 61 -16.86 9.51 -10.56
C VAL A 61 -15.55 9.31 -11.30
N PHE A 62 -15.13 10.30 -12.08
CA PHE A 62 -13.81 10.30 -12.69
C PHE A 62 -12.84 11.06 -11.78
N ARG A 63 -11.82 10.35 -11.27
CA ARG A 63 -10.70 11.00 -10.60
C ARG A 63 -9.62 11.29 -11.64
N ILE A 64 -9.49 12.57 -12.00
CA ILE A 64 -8.43 13.02 -12.91
C ILE A 64 -7.20 13.33 -12.08
N CYS A 65 -6.13 12.58 -12.35
CA CYS A 65 -4.86 12.79 -11.69
C CYS A 65 -3.86 13.44 -12.64
N TRP A 66 -3.35 14.60 -12.22
CA TRP A 66 -2.27 15.29 -12.91
C TRP A 66 -1.03 15.32 -12.01
N ARG A 67 0.07 14.74 -12.51
CA ARG A 67 1.40 14.85 -11.86
C ARG A 67 2.26 15.85 -12.64
N PRO A 68 2.77 16.92 -11.99
CA PRO A 68 3.67 17.87 -12.64
C PRO A 68 4.88 17.16 -13.26
N GLY A 69 5.17 17.40 -14.54
CA GLY A 69 6.30 16.81 -15.26
C GLY A 69 6.01 15.51 -16.04
N LYS A 70 4.78 14.98 -16.02
CA LYS A 70 4.34 13.95 -16.98
C LYS A 70 3.42 14.53 -18.05
N PRO A 71 3.64 14.26 -19.36
CA PRO A 71 2.83 14.84 -20.44
C PRO A 71 1.46 14.17 -20.63
N SER A 72 1.15 13.11 -19.88
CA SER A 72 -0.08 12.32 -20.05
C SER A 72 -1.11 12.60 -18.95
N LEU A 73 -2.33 12.92 -19.38
CA LEU A 73 -3.54 12.89 -18.56
C LEU A 73 -3.99 11.43 -18.46
N THR A 74 -4.03 10.85 -17.25
CA THR A 74 -4.59 9.51 -17.06
C THR A 74 -5.94 9.65 -16.36
N ILE A 75 -7.00 9.21 -17.05
CA ILE A 75 -8.35 9.18 -16.50
C ILE A 75 -8.54 7.78 -15.90
N TYR A 76 -8.67 7.72 -14.59
CA TYR A 76 -9.09 6.50 -13.91
C TYR A 76 -10.60 6.52 -13.75
N HIS A 77 -11.24 5.44 -14.21
CA HIS A 77 -12.66 5.22 -14.00
C HIS A 77 -12.84 4.50 -12.67
N THR A 78 -13.49 5.15 -11.70
CA THR A 78 -13.90 4.50 -10.46
C THR A 78 -15.42 4.42 -10.47
N LEU A 79 -15.96 3.21 -10.53
CA LEU A 79 -17.38 2.96 -10.24
C LEU A 79 -17.56 3.10 -8.72
N SER A 80 -17.62 4.32 -8.24
CA SER A 80 -17.92 4.61 -6.85
C SER A 80 -19.43 4.64 -6.68
N THR A 81 -20.04 3.53 -6.26
CA THR A 81 -21.33 3.62 -5.55
C THR A 81 -21.08 4.44 -4.29
N LEU A 82 -21.92 5.45 -4.02
CA LEU A 82 -21.84 6.28 -2.82
C LEU A 82 -22.11 5.42 -1.57
N THR A 83 -21.09 4.73 -1.08
CA THR A 83 -21.06 4.05 0.23
C THR A 83 -19.91 4.67 1.02
N ASP A 84 -20.13 4.98 2.30
CA ASP A 84 -19.11 5.61 3.13
C ASP A 84 -17.86 4.71 3.20
N SER A 85 -16.65 5.29 3.23
CA SER A 85 -15.41 4.49 3.21
C SER A 85 -15.29 3.51 4.39
N ALA A 86 -16.02 3.76 5.48
CA ALA A 86 -16.13 2.85 6.62
C ALA A 86 -16.94 1.58 6.30
N ASP A 87 -17.91 1.67 5.39
CA ASP A 87 -18.74 0.55 4.95
C ASP A 87 -17.98 -0.40 4.01
N ALA A 88 -16.80 -0.01 3.51
CA ALA A 88 -15.97 -0.85 2.65
C ALA A 88 -15.54 -2.16 3.33
N ALA A 89 -15.47 -2.17 4.67
CA ALA A 89 -15.18 -3.34 5.48
C ALA A 89 -16.44 -4.10 5.95
N ALA A 90 -17.64 -3.71 5.50
CA ALA A 90 -18.84 -4.49 5.69
C ALA A 90 -18.83 -5.67 4.71
N LEU A 91 -19.36 -6.82 5.14
CA LEU A 91 -19.52 -8.01 4.31
C LEU A 91 -20.97 -8.12 3.85
N PRO A 92 -21.25 -7.94 2.55
CA PRO A 92 -22.57 -8.14 2.00
C PRO A 92 -23.06 -9.59 2.14
N THR A 93 -24.37 -9.80 2.03
CA THR A 93 -24.98 -11.12 2.17
C THR A 93 -24.58 -12.14 1.09
N TYR A 94 -24.04 -11.68 -0.04
CA TYR A 94 -23.52 -12.56 -1.09
C TYR A 94 -22.13 -13.13 -0.76
N VAL A 95 -21.44 -12.58 0.24
CA VAL A 95 -20.11 -13.06 0.67
C VAL A 95 -20.32 -14.28 1.57
N VAL A 96 -20.26 -15.46 0.98
CA VAL A 96 -20.51 -16.73 1.68
C VAL A 96 -19.26 -17.60 1.70
N THR A 97 -18.54 -17.67 0.59
CA THR A 97 -17.31 -18.44 0.46
C THR A 97 -16.07 -17.58 0.66
N LYS A 98 -14.93 -18.23 0.89
CA LYS A 98 -13.63 -17.56 1.02
C LYS A 98 -13.22 -16.87 -0.29
N ALA A 99 -13.57 -17.47 -1.43
CA ALA A 99 -13.41 -16.85 -2.74
C ALA A 99 -14.24 -15.56 -2.86
N ASP A 100 -15.53 -15.58 -2.49
CA ASP A 100 -16.39 -14.38 -2.49
C ASP A 100 -15.83 -13.29 -1.57
N PHE A 101 -15.30 -13.69 -0.41
CA PHE A 101 -14.68 -12.79 0.56
C PHE A 101 -13.49 -12.05 -0.06
N TYR A 102 -12.57 -12.78 -0.68
CA TYR A 102 -11.40 -12.15 -1.30
C TYR A 102 -11.76 -11.33 -2.54
N ASP A 103 -12.71 -11.79 -3.36
CA ASP A 103 -13.19 -11.02 -4.51
C ASP A 103 -13.83 -9.68 -4.05
N HIS A 104 -14.62 -9.71 -2.97
CA HIS A 104 -15.16 -8.49 -2.35
C HIS A 104 -14.06 -7.61 -1.75
N LEU A 105 -13.09 -8.20 -1.03
CA LEU A 105 -11.97 -7.47 -0.44
C LEU A 105 -11.15 -6.73 -1.50
N GLU A 106 -10.86 -7.39 -2.63
CA GLU A 106 -10.18 -6.80 -3.79
C GLU A 106 -10.99 -5.63 -4.37
N SER A 107 -12.30 -5.80 -4.55
CA SER A 107 -13.20 -4.75 -5.07
C SER A 107 -13.31 -3.54 -4.13
N SER A 108 -13.45 -3.78 -2.83
CA SER A 108 -13.45 -2.73 -1.79
C SER A 108 -12.14 -1.97 -1.79
N LEU A 109 -11.00 -2.68 -1.87
CA LEU A 109 -9.69 -2.05 -1.92
C LEU A 109 -9.56 -1.16 -3.16
N LEU A 110 -9.92 -1.66 -4.33
CA LEU A 110 -9.89 -0.90 -5.60
C LEU A 110 -10.77 0.36 -5.59
N SER A 111 -11.78 0.40 -4.72
CA SER A 111 -12.64 1.57 -4.52
C SER A 111 -12.01 2.59 -3.56
N LEU A 112 -11.17 2.14 -2.63
CA LEU A 112 -10.48 2.99 -1.64
C LEU A 112 -9.16 3.58 -2.14
N ILE A 113 -8.46 2.87 -3.03
CA ILE A 113 -7.14 3.26 -3.52
C ILE A 113 -7.09 3.36 -5.05
N ASP A 114 -6.40 4.38 -5.53
CA ASP A 114 -6.11 4.57 -6.95
C ASP A 114 -4.65 4.98 -7.15
N PRO A 115 -4.08 4.89 -8.37
CA PRO A 115 -2.66 5.14 -8.61
C PRO A 115 -2.13 6.54 -8.25
N CYS A 116 -2.98 7.44 -7.78
CA CYS A 116 -2.61 8.76 -7.27
C CYS A 116 -2.86 8.95 -5.78
N THR A 117 -3.37 7.93 -5.10
CA THR A 117 -3.43 7.84 -3.64
C THR A 117 -2.02 7.64 -3.11
N ASP A 118 -1.61 8.49 -2.18
CA ASP A 118 -0.31 8.40 -1.52
C ASP A 118 -0.16 7.02 -0.87
N TRP A 119 1.01 6.39 -1.05
CA TRP A 119 1.24 5.03 -0.57
C TRP A 119 0.96 4.88 0.94
N LEU A 120 1.24 5.89 1.76
CA LEU A 120 0.98 5.81 3.20
C LEU A 120 -0.53 5.74 3.50
N SER A 121 -1.32 6.53 2.76
CA SER A 121 -2.79 6.48 2.84
C SER A 121 -3.33 5.14 2.35
N SER A 122 -2.78 4.62 1.25
CA SER A 122 -3.18 3.33 0.71
C SER A 122 -2.92 2.18 1.69
N LEU A 123 -1.72 2.14 2.29
CA LEU A 123 -1.37 1.13 3.29
C LEU A 123 -2.27 1.25 4.54
N SER A 124 -2.58 2.47 4.98
CA SER A 124 -3.47 2.67 6.13
C SER A 124 -4.90 2.16 5.87
N ASN A 125 -5.46 2.46 4.69
CA ASN A 125 -6.77 1.96 4.29
C ASN A 125 -6.76 0.44 4.10
N ALA A 126 -5.70 -0.11 3.49
CA ALA A 126 -5.57 -1.55 3.29
C ALA A 126 -5.46 -2.31 4.61
N ALA A 127 -4.65 -1.85 5.57
CA ALA A 127 -4.53 -2.47 6.89
C ALA A 127 -5.90 -2.52 7.59
N SER A 128 -6.62 -1.39 7.59
CA SER A 128 -7.95 -1.29 8.19
C SER A 128 -8.95 -2.20 7.51
N LEU A 129 -8.97 -2.20 6.17
CA LEU A 129 -9.88 -3.04 5.39
C LEU A 129 -9.63 -4.53 5.63
N ILE A 130 -8.37 -4.98 5.55
CA ILE A 130 -7.99 -6.39 5.76
C ILE A 130 -8.37 -6.83 7.17
N PHE A 131 -7.93 -6.08 8.19
CA PHE A 131 -8.16 -6.42 9.59
C PHE A 131 -9.66 -6.54 9.93
N ASN A 132 -10.46 -5.55 9.52
CA ASN A 132 -11.86 -5.51 9.87
C ASN A 132 -12.70 -6.50 9.05
N SER A 133 -12.39 -6.67 7.76
CA SER A 133 -13.11 -7.63 6.90
C SER A 133 -12.84 -9.06 7.34
N MET A 134 -11.58 -9.44 7.59
CA MET A 134 -11.25 -10.79 8.06
C MET A 134 -11.98 -11.11 9.36
N ASN A 135 -11.92 -10.22 10.36
CA ASN A 135 -12.59 -10.42 11.65
C ASN A 135 -14.12 -10.41 11.59
N ARG A 136 -14.72 -9.99 10.46
CA ARG A 136 -16.18 -10.07 10.21
C ARG A 136 -16.58 -11.32 9.46
N PHE A 137 -15.65 -12.00 8.79
CA PHE A 137 -15.94 -13.18 8.01
C PHE A 137 -15.98 -14.42 8.91
N PRO A 138 -16.96 -15.34 8.75
CA PRO A 138 -17.14 -16.47 9.67
C PRO A 138 -15.90 -17.34 9.89
N VAL A 139 -15.03 -17.51 8.88
CA VAL A 139 -13.80 -18.32 8.99
C VAL A 139 -12.86 -17.81 10.09
N TRP A 140 -12.75 -16.49 10.27
CA TRP A 140 -11.90 -15.87 11.29
C TRP A 140 -12.68 -15.39 12.51
N THR A 141 -13.97 -15.69 12.62
CA THR A 141 -14.73 -15.41 13.85
C THR A 141 -14.22 -16.28 15.01
N GLU A 142 -13.91 -17.54 14.74
CA GLU A 142 -13.29 -18.47 15.71
C GLU A 142 -11.76 -18.48 15.61
N LYS A 143 -11.20 -17.92 14.53
CA LYS A 143 -9.76 -17.74 14.28
C LYS A 143 -9.41 -16.26 14.18
N ARG A 144 -9.64 -15.51 15.27
CA ARG A 144 -9.52 -14.05 15.25
C ARG A 144 -8.15 -13.58 14.73
N VAL A 145 -8.17 -12.62 13.81
CA VAL A 145 -6.98 -11.89 13.38
C VAL A 145 -6.70 -10.79 14.41
N ASN A 146 -5.57 -10.86 15.10
CA ASN A 146 -5.19 -9.92 16.15
C ASN A 146 -4.26 -8.81 15.65
N TRP A 147 -3.62 -8.99 14.50
CA TRP A 147 -2.78 -7.98 13.89
C TRP A 147 -2.85 -8.06 12.36
N ALA A 148 -2.94 -6.92 11.68
CA ALA A 148 -2.73 -6.83 10.24
C ALA A 148 -2.14 -5.47 9.88
N GLY A 149 -1.06 -5.46 9.10
CA GLY A 149 -0.36 -4.22 8.82
C GLY A 149 0.90 -4.40 8.00
N PHE A 150 1.72 -3.37 8.01
CA PHE A 150 2.87 -3.30 7.12
C PHE A 150 4.16 -3.00 7.87
N TYR A 151 5.23 -3.60 7.37
CA TYR A 151 6.60 -3.22 7.69
C TYR A 151 7.29 -2.79 6.40
N LEU A 152 7.95 -1.63 6.42
CA LEU A 152 8.60 -1.06 5.23
C LEU A 152 10.11 -1.00 5.42
N LEU A 153 10.86 -1.22 4.35
CA LEU A 153 12.30 -1.03 4.41
C LEU A 153 12.62 0.43 4.76
N SER A 154 13.57 0.61 5.67
CA SER A 154 13.93 1.90 6.26
C SER A 154 14.23 3.04 5.26
N PRO A 155 14.72 2.81 4.02
CA PRO A 155 14.83 3.86 3.01
C PRO A 155 13.53 4.58 2.66
N LEU A 156 12.38 3.94 2.85
CA LEU A 156 11.07 4.48 2.49
C LEU A 156 10.45 5.32 3.60
N LEU A 157 10.96 5.18 4.82
CA LEU A 157 10.50 5.92 5.98
C LEU A 157 11.64 6.80 6.48
N PRO A 158 11.50 8.15 6.44
CA PRO A 158 12.55 9.03 6.91
C PRO A 158 12.77 8.80 8.41
N SER A 159 13.84 8.09 8.76
CA SER A 159 14.22 7.82 10.14
C SER A 159 15.57 8.43 10.46
N GLU A 160 15.55 9.56 11.17
CA GLU A 160 16.73 10.16 11.79
C GLU A 160 17.23 9.36 13.00
N ILE A 161 16.41 8.44 13.49
CA ILE A 161 16.68 7.63 14.69
C ILE A 161 17.68 6.51 14.40
N LEU A 162 17.69 5.96 13.17
CA LEU A 162 18.65 4.93 12.80
C LEU A 162 20.06 5.51 12.67
N SER A 163 20.99 4.96 13.44
CA SER A 163 22.41 5.30 13.33
C SER A 163 22.93 5.06 11.90
N PRO A 164 23.97 5.77 11.44
CA PRO A 164 24.57 5.53 10.13
C PRO A 164 24.98 4.07 9.91
N LYS A 165 25.33 3.34 10.97
CA LYS A 165 25.64 1.90 10.91
C LYS A 165 24.39 1.05 10.65
N GLN A 166 23.27 1.33 11.33
CA GLN A 166 22.01 0.61 11.12
C GLN A 166 21.41 0.88 9.74
N ARG A 167 21.58 2.09 9.20
CA ARG A 167 21.16 2.42 7.82
C ARG A 167 21.91 1.63 6.75
N ARG A 168 23.07 1.03 7.06
CA ARG A 168 23.76 0.13 6.13
C ARG A 168 23.15 -1.26 6.11
N ASN A 169 22.37 -1.60 7.13
CA ASN A 169 21.74 -2.89 7.26
C ASN A 169 20.26 -2.82 6.85
N PRO A 170 19.81 -3.77 6.04
CA PRO A 170 18.41 -3.91 5.64
C PRO A 170 17.54 -4.04 6.88
N THR A 171 16.64 -3.09 7.04
CA THR A 171 15.87 -2.94 8.28
C THR A 171 14.45 -2.59 7.90
N LEU A 172 13.51 -3.41 8.34
CA LEU A 172 12.09 -3.13 8.32
C LEU A 172 11.74 -2.22 9.49
N LEU A 173 10.96 -1.19 9.21
CA LEU A 173 10.37 -0.27 10.19
C LEU A 173 8.86 -0.42 10.15
N LEU A 174 8.24 -0.32 11.33
CA LEU A 174 6.79 -0.41 11.48
C LEU A 174 6.07 0.67 10.66
N GLY A 175 5.17 0.23 9.77
CA GLY A 175 4.29 1.06 8.96
C GLY A 175 2.86 1.11 9.53
N PRO A 176 1.86 1.49 8.72
CA PRO A 176 0.45 1.44 9.13
C PRO A 176 -0.01 0.03 9.49
N PHE A 177 -0.81 -0.10 10.54
CA PHE A 177 -1.33 -1.38 11.00
C PHE A 177 -2.62 -1.20 11.81
N ASN A 178 -3.32 -2.30 12.02
CA ASN A 178 -4.44 -2.45 12.94
C ASN A 178 -4.17 -3.64 13.87
N GLY A 179 -4.23 -3.42 15.18
CA GLY A 179 -3.88 -4.42 16.19
C GLY A 179 -3.27 -3.78 17.43
N LEU A 180 -2.67 -4.60 18.29
CA LEU A 180 -1.88 -4.12 19.43
C LEU A 180 -0.55 -3.48 18.98
N PRO A 181 0.08 -2.64 19.82
CA PRO A 181 1.42 -2.12 19.54
C PRO A 181 2.41 -3.26 19.25
N ALA A 182 3.23 -3.09 18.21
CA ALA A 182 4.15 -4.11 17.72
C ALA A 182 5.61 -3.64 17.73
N CYS A 183 6.50 -4.54 17.29
CA CYS A 183 7.93 -4.27 17.20
C CYS A 183 8.20 -3.08 16.27
N GLN A 184 8.98 -2.09 16.71
CA GLN A 184 9.24 -0.89 15.90
C GLN A 184 10.21 -1.14 14.73
N LEU A 185 11.03 -2.18 14.85
CA LEU A 185 12.16 -2.46 13.97
C LEU A 185 12.40 -3.97 13.88
N ILE A 186 12.54 -4.48 12.66
CA ILE A 186 12.92 -5.86 12.37
C ILE A 186 14.11 -5.87 11.42
N HIS A 187 15.16 -6.63 11.72
CA HIS A 187 16.29 -6.78 10.80
C HIS A 187 15.91 -7.74 9.68
N SER A 188 15.96 -7.27 8.43
CA SER A 188 15.61 -8.05 7.24
C SER A 188 16.77 -8.97 6.86
N VAL A 189 16.89 -10.06 7.63
CA VAL A 189 17.95 -11.07 7.51
C VAL A 189 17.32 -12.46 7.56
N PRO A 190 17.67 -13.38 6.66
CA PRO A 190 17.11 -14.73 6.67
C PRO A 190 17.30 -15.45 8.00
N GLY A 191 16.27 -16.17 8.47
CA GLY A 191 16.22 -16.90 9.73
C GLY A 191 16.06 -16.02 10.98
N LYS A 192 15.66 -14.75 10.82
CA LYS A 192 15.43 -13.80 11.93
C LYS A 192 13.94 -13.50 12.12
N GLY A 193 13.09 -14.48 11.89
CA GLY A 193 11.65 -14.37 12.04
C GLY A 193 10.92 -14.23 10.70
N VAL A 194 9.60 -14.36 10.75
CA VAL A 194 8.74 -14.52 9.58
C VAL A 194 8.78 -13.29 8.67
N CYS A 195 8.61 -12.09 9.23
CA CYS A 195 8.79 -10.82 8.52
C CYS A 195 10.18 -10.63 7.90
N ALA A 196 11.23 -11.06 8.60
CA ALA A 196 12.59 -10.96 8.09
C ALA A 196 12.81 -11.93 6.92
N ASP A 197 12.28 -13.13 7.00
CA ASP A 197 12.34 -14.13 5.94
C ASP A 197 11.57 -13.69 4.69
N ALA A 198 10.34 -13.21 4.84
CA ALA A 198 9.53 -12.70 3.73
C ALA A 198 10.19 -11.51 3.02
N SER A 199 10.95 -10.67 3.73
CA SER A 199 11.63 -9.50 3.15
C SER A 199 13.04 -9.77 2.61
N ALA A 200 13.67 -10.88 2.98
CA ALA A 200 15.08 -11.15 2.66
C ALA A 200 15.31 -12.37 1.76
N LEU A 201 14.38 -13.32 1.68
CA LEU A 201 14.53 -14.53 0.88
C LEU A 201 14.24 -14.25 -0.60
N LEU A 202 15.11 -14.76 -1.47
CA LEU A 202 14.91 -14.79 -2.92
C LEU A 202 14.71 -16.23 -3.44
N PRO A 203 13.88 -16.45 -4.48
CA PRO A 203 12.93 -15.47 -5.04
C PRO A 203 11.87 -15.03 -3.99
N PRO A 204 11.29 -13.82 -4.12
CA PRO A 204 10.27 -13.34 -3.19
C PRO A 204 9.11 -14.32 -3.14
N ARG A 205 8.66 -14.66 -1.94
CA ARG A 205 7.55 -15.58 -1.70
C ARG A 205 6.87 -15.24 -0.39
N VAL A 206 5.59 -15.59 -0.31
CA VAL A 206 4.83 -15.55 0.95
C VAL A 206 5.45 -16.54 1.93
N VAL A 207 5.51 -16.15 3.20
CA VAL A 207 5.89 -17.02 4.31
C VAL A 207 4.65 -17.22 5.18
N ARG A 208 4.12 -18.45 5.16
CA ARG A 208 2.92 -18.84 5.92
C ARG A 208 3.31 -19.82 7.02
N VAL A 209 2.93 -19.50 8.25
CA VAL A 209 3.34 -20.21 9.46
C VAL A 209 2.11 -20.71 10.20
N GLN A 210 1.98 -22.03 10.32
CA GLN A 210 0.84 -22.68 10.98
C GLN A 210 0.92 -22.63 12.51
N ASN A 211 2.14 -22.65 13.05
CA ASN A 211 2.45 -22.51 14.46
C ASN A 211 3.67 -21.61 14.64
N THR A 212 3.49 -20.41 15.19
CA THR A 212 4.56 -19.42 15.42
C THR A 212 5.58 -19.90 16.45
N GLU A 213 5.17 -20.72 17.43
CA GLU A 213 6.07 -21.27 18.44
C GLU A 213 7.06 -22.29 17.87
N GLU A 214 6.70 -22.94 16.76
CA GLU A 214 7.56 -23.90 16.05
C GLU A 214 8.47 -23.24 15.00
N TYR A 215 8.25 -21.95 14.69
CA TYR A 215 9.01 -21.26 13.66
C TYR A 215 10.39 -20.83 14.17
N PRO A 216 11.50 -21.30 13.57
CA PRO A 216 12.85 -20.98 14.05
C PRO A 216 13.15 -19.48 14.00
N GLY A 217 13.57 -18.91 15.13
CA GLY A 217 13.94 -17.50 15.20
C GLY A 217 12.74 -16.53 15.16
N HIS A 218 11.52 -17.02 15.44
CA HIS A 218 10.32 -16.20 15.57
C HIS A 218 10.52 -15.03 16.56
N ILE A 219 10.06 -13.85 16.15
CA ILE A 219 10.08 -12.62 16.95
C ILE A 219 8.62 -12.31 17.31
N ALA A 220 8.17 -12.76 18.48
CA ALA A 220 6.81 -12.50 18.94
C ALA A 220 6.65 -11.01 19.31
N CYS A 221 5.77 -10.29 18.61
CA CYS A 221 5.36 -8.94 18.98
C CYS A 221 4.07 -8.94 19.82
N ASP A 222 3.14 -9.86 19.54
CA ASP A 222 1.96 -10.18 20.37
C ASP A 222 2.03 -11.64 20.83
N SER A 223 1.91 -11.87 22.14
CA SER A 223 1.94 -13.22 22.73
C SER A 223 0.73 -14.08 22.36
N LEU A 224 -0.34 -13.49 21.85
CA LEU A 224 -1.53 -14.24 21.41
C LEU A 224 -1.39 -14.80 19.99
N SER A 225 -0.46 -14.29 19.17
CA SER A 225 -0.26 -14.73 17.79
C SER A 225 0.26 -16.17 17.73
N LYS A 226 -0.58 -17.09 17.25
CA LYS A 226 -0.27 -18.54 17.11
C LYS A 226 -0.01 -18.97 15.68
N SER A 227 -0.52 -18.24 14.70
CA SER A 227 -0.16 -18.41 13.28
C SER A 227 0.00 -17.04 12.64
N GLU A 228 0.81 -17.00 11.58
CA GLU A 228 1.23 -15.75 10.93
C GLU A 228 1.33 -15.99 9.41
N ILE A 229 0.94 -15.00 8.61
CA ILE A 229 1.20 -14.99 7.17
C ILE A 229 1.79 -13.65 6.75
N VAL A 230 2.97 -13.71 6.12
CA VAL A 230 3.70 -12.53 5.68
C VAL A 230 3.91 -12.56 4.17
N VAL A 231 3.44 -11.50 3.50
CA VAL A 231 3.48 -11.34 2.05
C VAL A 231 4.47 -10.23 1.69
N PRO A 232 5.51 -10.50 0.87
CA PRO A 232 6.41 -9.45 0.40
C PRO A 232 5.70 -8.47 -0.53
N LEU A 233 5.96 -7.18 -0.32
CA LEU A 233 5.54 -6.11 -1.21
C LEU A 233 6.62 -5.92 -2.27
N VAL A 234 6.37 -6.44 -3.48
CA VAL A 234 7.29 -6.35 -4.62
C VAL A 234 6.80 -5.28 -5.58
N ILE A 235 7.67 -4.32 -5.91
CA ILE A 235 7.37 -3.23 -6.85
C ILE A 235 8.39 -3.18 -7.97
N ASN A 236 7.94 -2.80 -9.17
CA ASN A 236 8.87 -2.36 -10.20
C ASN A 236 9.58 -1.07 -9.74
N ARG A 237 10.91 -1.10 -9.69
CA ARG A 237 11.78 -0.01 -9.25
C ARG A 237 11.48 1.32 -9.93
N ALA A 238 11.08 1.33 -11.20
CA ALA A 238 10.74 2.56 -11.93
C ALA A 238 9.47 3.26 -11.42
N LYS A 239 8.63 2.58 -10.63
CA LYS A 239 7.46 3.19 -9.97
C LYS A 239 7.82 3.98 -8.70
N LEU A 240 8.97 3.69 -8.07
CA LEU A 240 9.44 4.44 -6.92
C LEU A 240 9.87 5.86 -7.32
N ASN A 241 9.67 6.84 -6.46
CA ASN A 241 10.26 8.15 -6.69
C ASN A 241 11.81 8.12 -6.61
N ARG A 242 12.49 9.12 -7.18
CA ARG A 242 13.96 9.17 -7.26
C ARG A 242 14.65 9.16 -5.89
N VAL A 243 14.01 9.70 -4.87
CA VAL A 243 14.57 9.72 -3.50
C VAL A 243 14.59 8.30 -2.95
N HIS A 244 13.47 7.57 -3.06
CA HIS A 244 13.37 6.17 -2.64
C HIS A 244 14.28 5.25 -3.44
N GLN A 245 14.36 5.42 -4.77
CA GLN A 245 15.30 4.67 -5.61
C GLN A 245 16.74 4.85 -5.13
N LYS A 246 17.18 6.10 -4.93
CA LYS A 246 18.52 6.41 -4.45
C LYS A 246 18.78 5.88 -3.03
N ALA A 247 17.81 6.04 -2.13
CA ALA A 247 17.95 5.60 -0.75
C ALA A 247 18.09 4.06 -0.67
N LEU A 248 17.35 3.32 -1.49
CA LEU A 248 17.54 1.88 -1.62
C LEU A 248 18.94 1.55 -2.17
N ASP A 249 19.45 2.30 -3.15
CA ASP A 249 20.81 2.15 -3.73
C ASP A 249 21.92 2.38 -2.72
N GLU A 250 21.75 3.33 -1.81
CA GLU A 250 22.73 3.62 -0.76
C GLU A 250 22.80 2.53 0.31
N GLN A 251 21.69 1.82 0.56
CA GLN A 251 21.69 0.61 1.40
C GLN A 251 22.20 -0.63 0.64
N SER A 252 22.64 -0.40 -0.60
CA SER A 252 23.26 -1.35 -1.53
C SER A 252 24.53 -2.01 -0.98
N PRO A 253 24.81 -3.32 -1.04
CA PRO A 253 26.19 -3.77 -1.14
C PRO A 253 26.81 -3.02 -2.31
N ARG A 254 27.76 -2.12 -2.01
CA ARG A 254 28.25 -1.07 -2.93
C ARG A 254 28.93 -1.61 -4.20
N ASP A 255 29.15 -2.92 -4.27
CA ASP A 255 30.05 -3.50 -5.27
C ASP A 255 29.34 -4.37 -6.31
N GLY A 256 28.00 -4.40 -6.34
CA GLY A 256 27.22 -5.08 -7.39
C GLY A 256 27.48 -6.59 -7.53
N LYS A 257 28.26 -7.17 -6.61
CA LYS A 257 28.47 -8.61 -6.47
C LYS A 257 27.58 -9.09 -5.34
N ALA A 258 26.87 -10.21 -5.56
CA ALA A 258 26.40 -11.02 -4.44
C ALA A 258 27.58 -11.19 -3.49
N ALA A 259 27.38 -10.93 -2.19
CA ALA A 259 28.43 -11.11 -1.20
C ALA A 259 29.07 -12.49 -1.40
N GLN A 260 30.34 -12.53 -1.81
CA GLN A 260 31.07 -13.79 -1.93
C GLN A 260 31.43 -14.25 -0.53
N GLY A 261 30.89 -15.40 -0.13
CA GLY A 261 31.04 -15.99 1.20
C GLY A 261 29.67 -16.35 1.80
N ASP A 262 29.68 -17.02 2.94
CA ASP A 262 28.48 -17.36 3.74
C ASP A 262 27.68 -16.12 4.23
N ASP A 263 28.13 -14.92 3.88
CA ASP A 263 27.51 -13.65 4.21
C ASP A 263 26.28 -13.38 3.32
N ARG A 264 25.20 -14.10 3.61
CA ARG A 264 23.85 -13.92 3.03
C ARG A 264 23.15 -12.64 3.54
N SER A 265 23.89 -11.70 4.14
CA SER A 265 23.32 -10.56 4.89
C SER A 265 22.50 -9.59 4.05
N TRP A 266 22.52 -9.70 2.72
CA TRP A 266 21.52 -9.04 1.90
C TRP A 266 21.33 -9.62 0.50
N ALA A 267 20.26 -10.40 0.32
CA ALA A 267 19.72 -10.76 -0.99
C ALA A 267 18.57 -9.82 -1.43
N GLY A 268 18.33 -8.71 -0.72
CA GLY A 268 17.14 -7.88 -0.90
C GLY A 268 17.22 -6.82 -2.00
N ARG A 269 17.54 -7.22 -3.23
CA ARG A 269 16.97 -6.58 -4.43
C ARG A 269 16.40 -7.72 -5.23
N GLY A 270 15.21 -7.58 -5.79
CA GLY A 270 14.83 -8.54 -6.83
C GLY A 270 15.82 -8.48 -8.00
N ASP A 271 15.40 -8.95 -9.15
CA ASP A 271 16.24 -9.11 -10.35
C ASP A 271 16.82 -7.81 -10.96
N GLY A 272 16.67 -6.65 -10.28
CA GLY A 272 17.12 -5.33 -10.69
C GLY A 272 15.95 -4.42 -11.05
N GLU A 273 14.94 -5.00 -11.70
CA GLU A 273 13.70 -4.33 -12.08
C GLU A 273 12.65 -4.42 -10.97
N GLU A 274 12.54 -5.57 -10.32
CA GLU A 274 11.65 -5.75 -9.18
C GLU A 274 12.41 -5.60 -7.86
N VAL A 275 11.80 -4.93 -6.88
CA VAL A 275 12.39 -4.72 -5.55
C VAL A 275 11.35 -4.95 -4.47
N ILE A 276 11.77 -5.62 -3.39
CA ILE A 276 10.97 -5.68 -2.17
C ILE A 276 11.06 -4.32 -1.49
N VAL A 277 9.92 -3.75 -1.14
CA VAL A 277 9.81 -2.47 -0.42
C VAL A 277 9.37 -2.63 1.04
N GLY A 278 8.86 -3.80 1.37
CA GLY A 278 8.33 -4.11 2.69
C GLY A 278 7.58 -5.43 2.66
N VAL A 279 6.76 -5.65 3.68
CA VAL A 279 5.89 -6.81 3.82
C VAL A 279 4.52 -6.37 4.34
N LEU A 280 3.47 -7.08 3.92
CA LEU A 280 2.19 -7.17 4.60
C LEU A 280 2.29 -8.33 5.58
N ASP A 281 1.97 -8.08 6.83
CA ASP A 281 2.03 -9.04 7.93
C ASP A 281 0.64 -9.15 8.59
N ILE A 282 0.22 -10.38 8.88
CA ILE A 282 -1.09 -10.71 9.44
C ILE A 282 -0.94 -11.86 10.44
N ASP A 283 -1.31 -11.58 11.69
CA ASP A 283 -1.32 -12.53 12.80
C ASP A 283 -2.72 -13.06 13.10
N CYS A 284 -2.78 -14.30 13.59
CA CYS A 284 -3.99 -14.93 14.08
C CYS A 284 -3.80 -15.59 15.45
N GLU A 285 -4.81 -15.47 16.32
CA GLU A 285 -4.81 -16.01 17.69
C GLU A 285 -4.94 -17.55 17.75
N SER A 286 -5.14 -18.18 16.59
CA SER A 286 -5.34 -19.61 16.42
C SER A 286 -4.21 -20.23 15.62
N LEU A 287 -3.94 -21.52 15.87
CA LEU A 287 -3.12 -22.33 14.98
C LEU A 287 -3.83 -22.50 13.64
N ASP A 288 -3.06 -22.70 12.56
CA ASP A 288 -3.60 -22.89 11.21
C ASP A 288 -4.61 -21.80 10.81
N GLY A 289 -4.32 -20.55 11.18
CA GLY A 289 -5.14 -19.37 10.86
C GLY A 289 -5.27 -19.10 9.36
N PHE A 290 -4.28 -19.57 8.59
CA PHE A 290 -4.15 -19.31 7.16
C PHE A 290 -3.81 -20.58 6.37
N ASP A 291 -4.39 -20.70 5.18
CA ASP A 291 -4.18 -21.79 4.23
C ASP A 291 -3.60 -21.31 2.89
N ALA A 292 -3.53 -22.22 1.92
CA ALA A 292 -2.98 -21.92 0.59
C ALA A 292 -3.84 -20.95 -0.23
N GLU A 293 -5.15 -20.88 0.03
CA GLU A 293 -6.01 -19.90 -0.64
C GLU A 293 -5.72 -18.48 -0.13
N ASP A 294 -5.48 -18.33 1.19
CA ASP A 294 -5.04 -17.06 1.78
C ASP A 294 -3.72 -16.58 1.18
N GLU A 295 -2.78 -17.51 1.05
CA GLU A 295 -1.46 -17.24 0.47
C GLU A 295 -1.56 -16.66 -0.94
N GLU A 296 -2.36 -17.29 -1.82
CA GLU A 296 -2.56 -16.81 -3.18
C GLU A 296 -3.30 -15.45 -3.21
N ARG A 297 -4.39 -15.34 -2.45
CA ARG A 297 -5.27 -14.17 -2.49
C ARG A 297 -4.62 -12.94 -1.84
N LEU A 298 -3.89 -13.11 -0.75
CA LEU A 298 -3.16 -12.01 -0.11
C LEU A 298 -1.97 -11.56 -0.95
N GLN A 299 -1.32 -12.45 -1.70
CA GLN A 299 -0.31 -12.04 -2.68
C GLN A 299 -0.93 -11.15 -3.79
N ARG A 300 -2.14 -11.47 -4.27
CA ARG A 300 -2.89 -10.62 -5.22
C ARG A 300 -3.24 -9.26 -4.61
N ILE A 301 -3.73 -9.23 -3.37
CA ILE A 301 -4.01 -7.99 -2.62
C ILE A 301 -2.75 -7.14 -2.48
N ALA A 302 -1.62 -7.72 -2.07
CA ALA A 302 -0.35 -7.01 -1.97
C ALA A 302 0.08 -6.40 -3.31
N ASN A 303 -0.06 -7.15 -4.41
CA ASN A 303 0.23 -6.66 -5.75
C ASN A 303 -0.69 -5.49 -6.13
N LEU A 304 -1.99 -5.56 -5.82
CA LEU A 304 -2.95 -4.49 -6.06
C LEU A 304 -2.58 -3.22 -5.27
N ILE A 305 -2.25 -3.37 -3.98
CA ILE A 305 -1.82 -2.25 -3.12
C ILE A 305 -0.60 -1.57 -3.75
N VAL A 306 0.41 -2.34 -4.14
CA VAL A 306 1.62 -1.80 -4.75
C VAL A 306 1.32 -1.12 -6.08
N GLU A 307 0.53 -1.75 -6.95
CA GLU A 307 0.20 -1.22 -8.27
C GLU A 307 -0.61 0.07 -8.22
N ARG A 308 -1.56 0.13 -7.29
CA ARG A 308 -2.54 1.20 -7.13
C ARG A 308 -2.11 2.26 -6.12
N SER A 309 -0.83 2.34 -5.76
CA SER A 309 -0.31 3.36 -4.85
C SER A 309 0.72 4.26 -5.51
N ALA A 310 0.77 5.52 -5.07
CA ALA A 310 1.76 6.49 -5.52
C ALA A 310 3.01 6.43 -4.62
N TRP A 311 3.99 5.61 -5.00
CA TRP A 311 5.28 5.43 -4.30
C TRP A 311 6.39 6.45 -4.65
#